data_AF-A0A3N4Z2S7-F1
#
_entry.id   AF-A0A3N4Z2S7-F1
#
_cell.length_a   1.000
_cell.length_b   1.000
_cell.length_c   1.000
_cell.angle_alpha   90.00
_cell.angle_beta   90.00
_cell.angle_gamma   90.00
#
_symmetry.space_group_name_H-M   'P 1'
#
loop_
_entity.id
_entity.type
_entity.pdbx_description
1 polymer ?
#
loop_
_entity_poly.entity_id
_entity_poly.type
_entity_poly.pdbx_seq_one_letter_code
_entity_poly.pdbx_strand_id
1 'polypeptide(L)'
;MSDNRHSSAHPERSPWHGAAGPHSGQARAPVPANRYVQLAPTGTVRGTGTVIVLMILTLGLYRLYWYYSVHDEMRRHTGTGIGGGAAVLIALFAGVVSPFLVAHTVGRLYESRSWRPPVSALTGLWVVPGAALVIGPLIWFVRTNGALNDFWRGARLAWSR
;
A
#
# COMPACT_ATOMS: atom_id res chain seq x y z
N MET A 1 72.58 -49.30 -23.28
CA MET A 1 72.73 -47.88 -22.88
C MET A 1 72.03 -47.05 -23.95
N SER A 2 70.91 -46.37 -23.78
CA SER A 2 70.04 -46.09 -22.64
C SER A 2 68.67 -45.68 -23.21
N ASP A 3 67.64 -46.09 -22.49
CA ASP A 3 66.24 -45.67 -22.51
C ASP A 3 66.05 -44.14 -22.46
N ASN A 4 64.95 -43.62 -23.02
CA ASN A 4 64.26 -42.35 -22.66
C ASN A 4 63.11 -42.09 -23.66
N ARG A 5 61.95 -42.70 -23.42
CA ARG A 5 60.81 -42.20 -22.62
C ARG A 5 60.07 -41.00 -23.22
N HIS A 6 58.81 -41.30 -23.51
CA HIS A 6 57.66 -40.42 -23.65
C HIS A 6 57.84 -39.02 -23.04
N SER A 7 57.80 -38.00 -23.90
CA SER A 7 57.37 -36.67 -23.47
C SER A 7 55.89 -36.54 -23.83
N SER A 8 55.06 -36.93 -22.87
CA SER A 8 53.64 -36.62 -22.84
C SER A 8 53.49 -35.11 -22.97
N ALA A 9 52.80 -34.65 -24.01
CA ALA A 9 52.36 -33.27 -24.10
C ALA A 9 51.57 -32.95 -22.82
N HIS A 10 52.13 -32.06 -22.01
CA HIS A 10 51.48 -31.51 -20.83
C HIS A 10 50.46 -30.49 -21.36
N PRO A 11 49.14 -30.71 -21.25
CA PRO A 11 48.21 -29.62 -21.51
C PRO A 11 48.45 -28.59 -20.39
N GLU A 12 48.87 -27.40 -20.78
CA GLU A 12 48.88 -26.23 -19.92
C GLU A 12 47.48 -26.08 -19.31
N ARG A 13 47.39 -26.30 -18.00
CA ARG A 13 46.18 -26.02 -17.24
C ARG A 13 46.10 -24.50 -17.15
N SER A 14 45.23 -23.90 -17.97
CA SER A 14 44.90 -22.49 -17.83
C SER A 14 44.40 -22.21 -16.40
N PRO A 15 44.79 -21.11 -15.74
CA PRO A 15 44.38 -20.83 -14.36
C PRO A 15 42.91 -20.40 -14.23
N TRP A 16 42.18 -20.33 -15.34
CA TRP A 16 40.85 -19.71 -15.41
C TRP A 16 39.71 -20.71 -15.58
N HIS A 17 39.89 -21.95 -15.10
CA HIS A 17 38.76 -22.83 -14.85
C HIS A 17 38.18 -22.54 -13.45
N GLY A 18 37.60 -21.35 -13.31
CA GLY A 18 36.56 -21.13 -12.31
C GLY A 18 35.41 -22.08 -12.63
N ALA A 19 35.07 -22.94 -11.67
CA ALA A 19 34.00 -23.91 -11.78
C ALA A 19 32.73 -23.22 -12.33
N ALA A 20 32.35 -23.56 -13.56
CA ALA A 20 31.00 -23.36 -14.06
C ALA A 20 30.09 -24.29 -13.26
N GLY A 21 29.75 -23.89 -12.03
CA GLY A 21 28.63 -24.48 -11.31
C GLY A 21 27.39 -24.33 -12.18
N PRO A 22 26.48 -25.32 -12.21
CA PRO A 22 25.34 -25.29 -13.12
C PRO A 22 24.54 -24.01 -12.86
N HIS A 23 24.65 -23.03 -13.77
CA HIS A 23 23.71 -21.92 -13.86
C HIS A 23 22.45 -22.54 -14.45
N SER A 24 21.74 -23.29 -13.60
CA SER A 24 20.35 -23.59 -13.83
C SER A 24 19.67 -22.24 -13.91
N GLY A 25 19.37 -21.81 -15.15
CA GLY A 25 18.48 -20.70 -15.46
C GLY A 25 17.07 -21.04 -14.98
N GLN A 26 16.90 -21.29 -13.69
CA GLN A 26 15.61 -21.30 -13.04
C GLN A 26 15.10 -19.87 -13.15
N ALA A 27 14.36 -19.60 -14.23
CA ALA A 27 13.49 -18.45 -14.34
C ALA A 27 12.74 -18.38 -13.00
N ARG A 28 13.08 -17.38 -12.19
CA ARG A 28 12.48 -17.19 -10.87
C ARG A 28 10.98 -17.11 -11.14
N ALA A 29 10.23 -18.12 -10.69
CA ALA A 29 8.81 -18.18 -10.93
C ALA A 29 8.20 -16.81 -10.53
N PRO A 30 7.36 -16.20 -11.38
CA PRO A 30 6.78 -14.90 -11.07
C PRO A 30 6.10 -15.01 -9.70
N VAL A 31 6.58 -14.19 -8.76
CA VAL A 31 5.99 -14.15 -7.42
C VAL A 31 4.53 -13.74 -7.62
N PRO A 32 3.55 -14.51 -7.10
CA PRO A 32 2.16 -14.20 -7.34
C PRO A 32 1.85 -12.80 -6.80
N ALA A 33 1.07 -12.02 -7.54
CA ALA A 33 0.76 -10.61 -7.22
C ALA A 33 0.25 -10.42 -5.78
N ASN A 34 -0.43 -11.44 -5.22
CA ASN A 34 -0.90 -11.45 -3.83
C ASN A 34 0.24 -11.38 -2.79
N ARG A 35 1.42 -11.92 -3.09
CA ARG A 35 2.58 -11.91 -2.20
C ARG A 35 3.15 -10.51 -2.08
N TYR A 36 3.13 -9.72 -3.15
CA TYR A 36 3.59 -8.33 -3.09
C TYR A 36 2.68 -7.44 -2.23
N VAL A 37 1.35 -7.63 -2.28
CA VAL A 37 0.40 -6.93 -1.40
C VAL A 37 0.56 -7.37 0.06
N GLN A 38 0.87 -8.65 0.29
CA GLN A 38 1.24 -9.14 1.62
C GLN A 38 2.55 -8.54 2.11
N LEU A 39 3.55 -8.35 1.25
CA LEU A 39 4.83 -7.73 1.62
C LEU A 39 4.81 -6.18 1.69
N ALA A 40 3.71 -5.54 1.28
CA ALA A 40 3.64 -4.09 1.20
C ALA A 40 3.49 -3.43 2.60
N PRO A 41 4.11 -2.26 2.85
CA PRO A 41 4.00 -1.55 4.12
C PRO A 41 2.56 -1.32 4.52
N THR A 42 2.20 -1.59 5.78
CA THR A 42 0.87 -1.28 6.32
C THR A 42 0.79 0.18 6.74
N GLY A 43 -0.37 0.80 6.55
CA GLY A 43 -0.65 2.15 7.05
C GLY A 43 -0.83 2.22 8.57
N THR A 44 -1.04 3.45 9.05
CA THR A 44 -1.15 3.76 10.47
C THR A 44 -2.60 3.64 10.94
N VAL A 45 -2.83 2.94 12.06
CA VAL A 45 -4.15 2.93 12.72
C VAL A 45 -4.30 4.24 13.48
N ARG A 46 -5.34 5.00 13.18
CA ARG A 46 -5.57 6.34 13.76
C ARG A 46 -6.88 6.37 14.53
N GLY A 47 -6.81 6.66 15.84
CA GLY A 47 -8.01 6.77 16.67
C GLY A 47 -9.01 7.78 16.09
N THR A 48 -10.23 7.33 15.79
CA THR A 48 -11.26 8.16 15.14
C THR A 48 -11.57 9.42 15.95
N GLY A 49 -11.73 9.28 17.28
CA GLY A 49 -11.95 10.42 18.17
C GLY A 49 -10.78 11.40 18.19
N THR A 50 -9.54 10.90 18.23
CA THR A 50 -8.33 11.73 18.19
C THR A 50 -8.25 12.53 16.90
N VAL A 51 -8.54 11.92 15.75
CA VAL A 51 -8.55 12.65 14.48
C VAL A 51 -9.63 13.72 14.46
N ILE A 52 -10.84 13.42 14.94
CA ILE A 52 -11.92 14.42 15.03
C ILE A 52 -11.50 15.61 15.89
N VAL A 53 -10.95 15.35 17.08
CA VAL A 53 -10.44 16.40 17.98
C VAL A 53 -9.36 17.23 17.29
N LEU A 54 -8.39 16.60 16.62
CA LEU A 54 -7.35 17.32 15.87
C LEU A 54 -7.93 18.13 14.71
N MET A 55 -8.94 17.62 14.00
CA MET A 55 -9.62 18.40 12.96
C MET A 55 -10.31 19.64 13.52
N ILE A 56 -10.87 19.58 14.73
CA ILE A 56 -11.48 20.75 15.39
C ILE A 56 -10.40 21.72 15.88
N LEU A 57 -9.41 21.23 16.63
CA LEU A 57 -8.35 22.05 17.23
C LEU A 57 -7.49 22.78 16.19
N THR A 58 -7.35 22.20 14.99
CA THR A 58 -6.60 22.81 13.89
C THR A 58 -7.48 23.59 12.91
N LEU A 59 -8.75 23.86 13.27
CA LEU A 59 -9.71 24.56 12.41
C LEU A 59 -9.84 23.93 11.01
N GLY A 60 -9.77 22.61 10.95
CA GLY A 60 -9.86 21.83 9.71
C GLY A 60 -8.54 21.65 8.95
N LEU A 61 -7.42 22.25 9.37
CA LEU A 61 -6.14 22.08 8.68
C LEU A 61 -5.64 20.63 8.76
N TYR A 62 -5.83 19.96 9.90
CA TYR A 62 -5.47 18.55 10.07
C TYR A 62 -6.19 17.63 9.07
N ARG A 63 -7.35 18.05 8.55
CA ARG A 63 -8.07 17.29 7.50
C ARG A 63 -7.23 17.15 6.23
N LEU A 64 -6.45 18.16 5.86
CA LEU A 64 -5.56 18.10 4.70
C LEU A 64 -4.42 17.11 4.94
N TYR A 65 -3.80 17.16 6.13
CA TYR A 65 -2.79 16.18 6.54
C TYR A 65 -3.35 14.76 6.52
N TRP A 66 -4.57 14.56 7.02
CA TRP A 66 -5.21 13.26 7.02
C TRP A 66 -5.45 12.76 5.58
N TYR A 67 -5.98 13.59 4.68
CA TYR A 67 -6.15 13.23 3.26
C TYR A 67 -4.84 12.85 2.60
N TYR A 68 -3.78 13.64 2.81
CA TYR A 68 -2.44 13.32 2.34
C TYR A 68 -2.02 11.92 2.81
N SER A 69 -2.06 11.72 4.12
CA SER A 69 -1.48 10.56 4.77
C SER A 69 -2.20 9.27 4.39
N VAL A 70 -3.54 9.26 4.38
CA VAL A 70 -4.30 8.05 4.06
C VAL A 70 -4.16 7.66 2.59
N HIS A 71 -4.12 8.62 1.66
CA HIS A 71 -3.96 8.33 0.24
C HIS A 71 -2.53 7.89 -0.11
N ASP A 72 -1.53 8.48 0.54
CA ASP A 72 -0.14 8.06 0.39
C ASP A 72 0.06 6.63 0.93
N GLU A 73 -0.47 6.31 2.10
CA GLU A 73 -0.42 4.96 2.67
C GLU A 73 -1.12 3.92 1.79
N MET A 74 -2.34 4.19 1.33
CA MET A 74 -3.06 3.28 0.44
C MET A 74 -2.33 3.07 -0.90
N ARG A 75 -1.73 4.13 -1.45
CA ARG A 75 -0.94 4.04 -2.68
C ARG A 75 0.35 3.22 -2.48
N ARG A 76 1.07 3.43 -1.38
CA ARG A 76 2.26 2.63 -1.04
C ARG A 76 1.93 1.16 -0.80
N HIS A 77 0.77 0.88 -0.22
CA HIS A 77 0.34 -0.49 0.07
C HIS A 77 -0.12 -1.24 -1.18
N THR A 78 -0.83 -0.58 -2.09
CA THR A 78 -1.46 -1.23 -3.26
C THR A 78 -0.70 -1.02 -4.57
N GLY A 79 0.21 -0.04 -4.61
CA GLY A 79 0.82 0.46 -5.85
C GLY A 79 -0.14 1.27 -6.73
N THR A 80 -1.40 1.48 -6.31
CA THR A 80 -2.45 2.14 -7.11
C THR A 80 -3.13 3.28 -6.35
N GLY A 81 -3.77 4.19 -7.09
CA GLY A 81 -4.44 5.37 -6.52
C GLY A 81 -3.67 6.67 -6.68
N ILE A 82 -4.31 7.79 -6.35
CA ILE A 82 -3.83 9.14 -6.67
C ILE A 82 -2.66 9.62 -5.78
N GLY A 83 -2.47 9.00 -4.60
CA GLY A 83 -1.42 9.36 -3.65
C GLY A 83 -1.68 10.65 -2.88
N GLY A 84 -0.85 10.93 -1.88
CA GLY A 84 -1.10 12.01 -0.91
C GLY A 84 -1.05 13.42 -1.50
N GLY A 85 -0.06 13.72 -2.34
CA GLY A 85 0.08 15.06 -2.94
C GLY A 85 -1.11 15.46 -3.79
N ALA A 86 -1.54 14.58 -4.70
CA ALA A 86 -2.74 14.81 -5.52
C ALA A 86 -4.01 14.89 -4.66
N ALA A 87 -4.12 14.10 -3.59
CA ALA A 87 -5.23 14.16 -2.65
C ALA A 87 -5.38 15.54 -2.00
N VAL A 88 -4.27 16.17 -1.61
CA VAL A 88 -4.28 17.52 -1.01
C VAL A 88 -4.70 18.56 -2.04
N LEU A 89 -4.17 18.50 -3.27
CA LEU A 89 -4.57 19.42 -4.34
C LEU A 89 -6.09 19.32 -4.60
N ILE A 90 -6.61 18.10 -4.70
CA ILE A 90 -8.06 17.88 -4.86
C ILE A 90 -8.81 18.40 -3.63
N ALA A 91 -8.31 18.19 -2.42
CA ALA A 91 -8.97 18.69 -1.20
C ALA A 91 -9.05 20.23 -1.15
N LEU A 92 -8.09 20.94 -1.74
CA LEU A 92 -8.07 22.40 -1.80
C LEU A 92 -9.03 22.95 -2.87
N PHE A 93 -9.01 22.38 -4.09
CA PHE A 93 -9.75 22.92 -5.23
C PHE A 93 -11.12 22.26 -5.46
N ALA A 94 -11.29 21.03 -5.00
CA ALA A 94 -12.48 20.21 -5.16
C ALA A 94 -12.79 19.45 -3.86
N GLY A 95 -12.75 20.14 -2.73
CA GLY A 95 -12.86 19.54 -1.39
C GLY A 95 -14.12 18.72 -1.16
N VAL A 96 -15.22 19.00 -1.88
CA VAL A 96 -16.45 18.20 -1.85
C VAL A 96 -16.28 16.80 -2.45
N VAL A 97 -15.30 16.61 -3.33
CA VAL A 97 -15.01 15.34 -4.02
C VAL A 97 -14.13 14.42 -3.16
N SER A 98 -13.26 14.98 -2.32
CA SER A 98 -12.32 14.21 -1.48
C SER A 98 -12.98 13.14 -0.61
N PRO A 99 -14.15 13.38 0.02
CA PRO A 99 -14.87 12.34 0.78
C PRO A 99 -15.24 11.10 -0.04
N PHE A 100 -15.66 11.31 -1.28
CA PHE A 100 -16.03 10.24 -2.21
C PHE A 100 -14.79 9.44 -2.62
N LEU A 101 -13.69 10.13 -2.91
CA LEU A 101 -12.42 9.51 -3.32
C LEU A 101 -11.82 8.64 -2.22
N VAL A 102 -11.79 9.12 -0.96
CA VAL A 102 -11.30 8.29 0.15
C VAL A 102 -12.19 7.07 0.32
N ALA A 103 -13.50 7.23 0.46
CA ALA A 103 -14.39 6.11 0.71
C ALA A 103 -14.34 5.07 -0.43
N HIS A 104 -14.21 5.53 -1.68
CA HIS A 104 -13.98 4.66 -2.83
C HIS A 104 -12.65 3.89 -2.74
N THR A 105 -11.54 4.58 -2.42
CA THR A 105 -10.21 3.95 -2.33
C THR A 105 -10.16 2.94 -1.19
N VAL A 106 -10.80 3.24 -0.06
CA VAL A 106 -10.96 2.29 1.06
C VAL A 106 -11.79 1.07 0.63
N GLY A 107 -12.90 1.26 -0.09
CA GLY A 107 -13.68 0.14 -0.63
C GLY A 107 -12.84 -0.78 -1.54
N ARG A 108 -12.09 -0.19 -2.47
CA ARG A 108 -11.19 -0.93 -3.37
C ARG A 108 -10.09 -1.68 -2.62
N LEU A 109 -9.63 -1.13 -1.50
CA LEU A 109 -8.62 -1.74 -0.65
C LEU A 109 -9.14 -3.06 -0.05
N TYR A 110 -10.40 -3.09 0.40
CA TYR A 110 -11.07 -4.33 0.83
C TYR A 110 -11.24 -5.32 -0.32
N GLU A 111 -11.70 -4.84 -1.49
CA GLU A 111 -11.90 -5.67 -2.68
C GLU A 111 -10.61 -6.34 -3.15
N SER A 112 -9.45 -5.67 -3.04
CA SER A 112 -8.15 -6.25 -3.39
C SER A 112 -7.75 -7.47 -2.55
N ARG A 113 -8.40 -7.67 -1.39
CA ARG A 113 -8.25 -8.84 -0.53
C ARG A 113 -9.45 -9.79 -0.58
N SER A 114 -10.35 -9.59 -1.54
CA SER A 114 -11.63 -10.30 -1.63
C SER A 114 -12.48 -10.16 -0.35
N TRP A 115 -12.32 -9.06 0.39
CA TRP A 115 -13.15 -8.74 1.55
C TRP A 115 -14.35 -7.90 1.13
N ARG A 116 -15.46 -8.02 1.88
CA ARG A 116 -16.64 -7.19 1.64
C ARG A 116 -16.36 -5.74 2.05
N PRO A 117 -16.50 -4.76 1.15
CA PRO A 117 -16.22 -3.36 1.47
C PRO A 117 -17.32 -2.78 2.38
N PRO A 118 -16.99 -2.24 3.57
CA PRO A 118 -17.96 -1.62 4.47
C PRO A 118 -18.36 -0.19 4.04
N VAL A 119 -17.58 0.41 3.13
CA VAL A 119 -17.76 1.76 2.58
C VAL A 119 -17.54 1.76 1.08
N SER A 120 -18.19 2.70 0.41
CA SER A 120 -18.13 2.90 -1.04
C SER A 120 -18.10 4.40 -1.36
N ALA A 121 -17.92 4.77 -2.63
CA ALA A 121 -17.97 6.18 -3.06
C ALA A 121 -19.23 6.91 -2.56
N LEU A 122 -20.39 6.23 -2.58
CA LEU A 122 -21.68 6.76 -2.10
C LEU A 122 -21.69 7.09 -0.60
N THR A 123 -20.75 6.52 0.18
CA THR A 123 -20.60 6.91 1.58
C THR A 123 -20.22 8.38 1.69
N GLY A 124 -19.51 8.94 0.71
CA GLY A 124 -19.20 10.37 0.60
C GLY A 124 -20.44 11.26 0.51
N LEU A 125 -21.59 10.71 0.10
CA LEU A 125 -22.84 11.47 0.01
C LEU A 125 -23.24 12.07 1.35
N TRP A 126 -22.92 11.46 2.49
CA TRP A 126 -23.23 12.02 3.82
C TRP A 126 -22.63 13.42 4.06
N VAL A 127 -21.62 13.82 3.29
CA VAL A 127 -21.04 15.17 3.36
C VAL A 127 -21.88 16.22 2.62
N VAL A 128 -22.71 15.85 1.64
CA VAL A 128 -23.42 16.80 0.77
C VAL A 128 -24.77 17.28 1.36
N PRO A 129 -25.79 16.42 1.61
CA PRO A 129 -27.02 16.85 2.27
C PRO A 129 -26.81 17.16 3.76
N GLY A 130 -25.78 16.55 4.36
CA GLY A 130 -25.42 16.76 5.75
C GLY A 130 -24.49 17.96 5.99
N ALA A 131 -24.02 18.69 4.99
CA ALA A 131 -23.17 19.86 5.22
C ALA A 131 -23.84 20.95 6.08
N ALA A 132 -25.18 21.03 6.05
CA ALA A 132 -25.94 21.96 6.89
C ALA A 132 -25.90 21.59 8.39
N LEU A 133 -25.58 20.34 8.74
CA LEU A 133 -25.56 19.80 10.09
C LEU A 133 -24.33 18.92 10.26
N VAL A 134 -23.28 19.41 10.95
CA VAL A 134 -21.98 18.76 11.24
C VAL A 134 -22.00 17.23 11.41
N ILE A 135 -23.12 16.67 11.86
CA ILE A 135 -23.48 15.25 11.91
C ILE A 135 -23.18 14.48 10.60
N GLY A 136 -23.51 15.02 9.43
CA GLY A 136 -23.32 14.29 8.16
C GLY A 136 -21.84 13.98 7.86
N PRO A 137 -20.97 15.01 7.83
CA PRO A 137 -19.52 14.82 7.75
C PRO A 137 -18.96 13.90 8.84
N LEU A 138 -19.52 13.94 10.06
CA LEU A 138 -19.12 13.07 11.15
C LEU A 138 -19.42 11.58 10.86
N ILE A 139 -20.63 11.26 10.37
CA ILE A 139 -21.01 9.89 9.99
C ILE A 139 -20.08 9.36 8.90
N TRP A 140 -19.85 10.15 7.84
CA TRP A 140 -18.93 9.78 6.78
C TRP A 140 -17.53 9.47 7.32
N PHE A 141 -17.01 10.37 8.17
CA PHE A 141 -15.66 10.25 8.70
C PHE A 141 -15.50 9.02 9.59
N VAL A 142 -16.44 8.80 10.53
CA VAL A 142 -16.40 7.65 11.44
C VAL A 142 -16.42 6.34 10.66
N ARG A 143 -17.29 6.21 9.66
CA ARG A 143 -17.38 5.00 8.84
C ARG A 143 -16.12 4.77 8.01
N THR A 144 -15.62 5.81 7.37
CA THR A 144 -14.47 5.71 6.46
C THR A 144 -13.17 5.48 7.22
N ASN A 145 -12.91 6.24 8.30
CA ASN A 145 -11.74 6.06 9.14
C ASN A 145 -11.81 4.73 9.92
N GLY A 146 -13.01 4.33 10.37
CA GLY A 146 -13.25 3.03 10.99
C GLY A 146 -12.88 1.88 10.05
N ALA A 147 -13.43 1.86 8.84
CA ALA A 147 -13.11 0.88 7.81
C ALA A 147 -11.61 0.84 7.49
N LEU A 148 -10.98 2.00 7.29
CA LEU A 148 -9.55 2.06 7.01
C LEU A 148 -8.71 1.49 8.17
N ASN A 149 -9.07 1.79 9.41
CA ASN A 149 -8.41 1.25 10.60
C ASN A 149 -8.59 -0.27 10.73
N ASP A 150 -9.80 -0.77 10.47
CA ASP A 150 -10.10 -2.21 10.49
C ASP A 150 -9.27 -2.96 9.46
N PHE A 151 -9.16 -2.39 8.26
CA PHE A 151 -8.28 -2.92 7.23
C PHE A 151 -6.83 -3.01 7.70
N TRP A 152 -6.29 -1.92 8.27
CA TRP A 152 -4.89 -1.90 8.74
C TRP A 152 -4.64 -2.84 9.91
N ARG A 153 -5.60 -2.97 10.85
CA ARG A 153 -5.53 -3.96 11.92
C ARG A 153 -5.47 -5.38 11.36
N GLY A 154 -6.35 -5.72 10.42
CA GLY A 154 -6.35 -7.01 9.75
C GLY A 154 -5.07 -7.28 8.96
N ALA A 155 -4.56 -6.26 8.25
CA ALA A 155 -3.30 -6.34 7.50
C ALA A 155 -2.12 -6.68 8.42
N ARG A 156 -2.04 -6.02 9.58
CA ARG A 156 -0.95 -6.20 10.54
C ARG A 156 -0.99 -7.57 11.20
N LEU A 157 -2.18 -8.08 11.53
CA LEU A 157 -2.34 -9.42 12.10
C LEU A 157 -1.99 -10.54 11.12
N ALA A 158 -2.12 -10.30 9.81
CA ALA A 158 -1.69 -11.26 8.79
C ALA A 158 -0.17 -11.35 8.66
N TRP A 159 0.56 -10.31 9.04
CA TRP A 159 2.03 -10.26 9.01
C TRP A 159 2.71 -10.92 10.21
N SER A 160 2.03 -11.00 11.35
CA SER A 160 2.58 -11.54 12.60
C SER A 160 2.38 -13.05 12.77
N ARG A 161 1.87 -13.75 11.74
CA ARG A 161 1.68 -15.20 11.71
C ARG A 161 2.58 -15.80 10.66
#